data_AF-A0A9D7IZT7-F1
#
_entry.id   AF-A0A9D7IZT7-F1
#
_cell.length_a   1.000
_cell.length_b   1.000
_cell.length_c   1.000
_cell.angle_alpha   90.00
_cell.angle_beta   90.00
_cell.angle_gamma   90.00
#
_symmetry.space_group_name_H-M   'P 1'
#
loop_
_entity.id
_entity.type
_entity.pdbx_description
1 polymer ?
#
loop_
_entity_poly.entity_id
_entity_poly.type
_entity_poly.pdbx_seq_one_letter_code
_entity_poly.pdbx_strand_id
1 'polypeptide(L)'
;MNQFHRNEINKGILQEYTFCPLKIFKNKRKSDYTKASEPHSICVGTDSALNICQKLIDDKWLMTIERQNKIIIEWEDSAIGTAWEGTFDVLVGDLDGNKLDELIIAELQGESNGFGRAYWKIFIIKDFDPNNPAQPIELEANVYGPKGTFIRKINSKKCNVLAAKWISLNHPERGWGTYLEAVLFDYNKGFLSAIPDKPKIDKTIFV
;
A
#
# COMPACT_ATOMS: atom_id res chain seq x y z
N MET A 1 0.30 -28.95 11.70
CA MET A 1 -0.96 -28.61 12.39
C MET A 1 -1.40 -27.22 11.94
N ASN A 2 -2.21 -27.09 10.89
CA ASN A 2 -2.45 -25.81 10.20
C ASN A 2 -3.89 -25.65 9.69
N GLN A 3 -4.90 -25.89 10.54
CA GLN A 3 -6.30 -25.79 10.09
C GLN A 3 -7.31 -25.16 11.07
N PHE A 4 -6.94 -24.76 12.29
CA PHE A 4 -7.96 -24.43 13.31
C PHE A 4 -8.29 -22.96 13.56
N HIS A 5 -7.66 -21.96 12.93
CA HIS A 5 -7.91 -20.54 13.28
C HIS A 5 -8.30 -19.59 12.13
N ARG A 6 -8.69 -20.12 10.96
CA ARG A 6 -9.26 -19.29 9.87
C ARG A 6 -10.73 -18.90 10.07
N ASN A 7 -11.44 -19.46 11.04
CA ASN A 7 -12.91 -19.43 11.06
C ASN A 7 -13.61 -18.34 11.89
N GLU A 8 -12.93 -17.67 12.84
CA GLU A 8 -13.65 -16.75 13.76
C GLU A 8 -13.44 -15.26 13.47
N ILE A 9 -12.27 -14.84 12.98
CA ILE A 9 -12.07 -13.44 12.54
C ILE A 9 -12.86 -13.10 11.28
N ASN A 10 -13.13 -14.11 10.46
CA ASN A 10 -13.85 -13.94 9.19
C ASN A 10 -15.37 -13.78 9.36
N LYS A 11 -15.96 -13.92 10.55
CA LYS A 11 -17.43 -13.88 10.69
C LYS A 11 -18.00 -12.51 11.09
N GLY A 12 -17.28 -11.69 11.86
CA GLY A 12 -17.79 -10.38 12.29
C GLY A 12 -17.51 -9.25 11.30
N ILE A 13 -16.23 -9.06 10.94
CA ILE A 13 -15.82 -7.93 10.09
C ILE A 13 -16.10 -8.23 8.60
N LEU A 14 -15.83 -9.44 8.09
CA LEU A 14 -16.07 -9.71 6.66
C LEU A 14 -17.56 -9.77 6.25
N GLN A 15 -18.49 -9.81 7.21
CA GLN A 15 -19.92 -9.73 6.88
C GLN A 15 -20.36 -8.32 6.51
N GLU A 16 -19.63 -7.29 6.94
CA GLU A 16 -20.00 -5.89 6.69
C GLU A 16 -19.12 -5.20 5.65
N TYR A 17 -17.99 -5.79 5.25
CA TYR A 17 -17.05 -5.17 4.31
C TYR A 17 -16.85 -6.01 3.06
N THR A 18 -16.66 -5.32 1.95
CA THR A 18 -16.20 -5.86 0.68
C THR A 18 -14.95 -5.12 0.23
N PHE A 19 -14.26 -5.64 -0.78
CA PHE A 19 -13.12 -4.97 -1.39
C PHE A 19 -13.54 -3.68 -2.09
N CYS A 20 -12.65 -2.69 -2.04
CA CYS A 20 -12.77 -1.51 -2.87
C CYS A 20 -12.54 -1.85 -4.34
N PRO A 21 -13.33 -1.29 -5.27
CA PRO A 21 -13.23 -1.59 -6.69
C PRO A 21 -12.07 -0.82 -7.34
N LEU A 22 -10.86 -1.01 -6.82
CA LEU A 22 -9.65 -0.36 -7.33
C LEU A 22 -9.14 -1.10 -8.57
N LYS A 23 -8.74 -0.33 -9.57
CA LYS A 23 -8.02 -0.85 -10.73
C LYS A 23 -6.56 -1.01 -10.38
N ILE A 24 -6.05 -2.24 -10.47
CA ILE A 24 -4.64 -2.56 -10.22
C ILE A 24 -3.90 -2.56 -11.55
N PHE A 25 -2.86 -1.74 -11.65
CA PHE A 25 -1.92 -1.74 -12.77
C PHE A 25 -0.73 -2.61 -12.40
N LYS A 26 -0.47 -3.59 -13.25
CA LYS A 26 0.71 -4.46 -13.11
C LYS A 26 1.78 -4.02 -14.09
N ASN A 27 3.03 -4.16 -13.69
CA ASN A 27 4.13 -4.08 -14.63
C ASN A 27 3.92 -5.13 -15.74
N LYS A 28 3.83 -4.69 -16.99
CA LYS A 28 3.63 -5.56 -18.16
C LYS A 28 4.91 -6.27 -18.62
N ARG A 29 6.07 -6.07 -17.96
CA ARG A 29 7.33 -6.67 -18.39
C ARG A 29 8.05 -7.40 -17.26
N LYS A 30 7.91 -8.72 -17.27
CA LYS A 30 8.88 -9.67 -16.69
C LYS A 30 9.86 -10.20 -17.76
N SER A 31 9.78 -9.71 -19.00
CA SER A 31 10.66 -10.09 -20.11
C SER A 31 11.29 -8.84 -20.74
N ASP A 32 12.58 -8.94 -21.02
CA ASP A 32 13.44 -7.97 -21.71
C ASP A 32 14.12 -6.89 -20.84
N TYR A 33 14.88 -7.36 -19.84
CA TYR A 33 16.12 -6.68 -19.45
C TYR A 33 17.19 -6.90 -20.53
N THR A 34 17.08 -6.21 -21.66
CA THR A 34 18.21 -6.05 -22.58
C THR A 34 18.14 -4.71 -23.28
N LYS A 35 18.72 -3.68 -22.63
CA LYS A 35 19.62 -2.72 -23.25
C LYS A 35 20.46 -2.09 -22.13
N ALA A 36 21.74 -2.40 -22.15
CA ALA A 36 22.74 -2.12 -21.12
C ALA A 36 23.14 -0.63 -21.05
N SER A 37 22.19 0.32 -21.10
CA SER A 37 22.50 1.75 -21.09
C SER A 37 21.71 2.59 -20.09
N GLU A 38 20.69 2.05 -19.41
CA GLU A 38 20.02 2.74 -18.30
C GLU A 38 19.90 1.76 -17.11
N PRO A 39 20.73 1.91 -16.07
CA PRO A 39 20.84 0.92 -15.01
C PRO A 39 19.62 1.05 -14.09
N HIS A 40 18.81 -0.02 -14.07
CA HIS A 40 17.78 -0.28 -13.08
C HIS A 40 16.60 0.73 -13.01
N SER A 41 15.66 0.57 -13.94
CA SER A 41 14.32 1.15 -13.81
C SER A 41 13.23 0.08 -13.88
N ILE A 42 12.24 0.19 -13.00
CA ILE A 42 11.01 -0.62 -13.02
C ILE A 42 9.85 0.35 -13.15
N CYS A 43 9.03 0.20 -14.20
CA CYS A 43 7.93 1.11 -14.46
C CYS A 43 6.59 0.38 -14.60
N VAL A 44 5.54 1.00 -14.10
CA VAL A 44 4.14 0.61 -14.28
C VAL A 44 3.42 1.72 -15.03
N GLY A 45 2.94 1.40 -16.23
CA GLY A 45 2.13 2.30 -17.04
C GLY A 45 0.67 2.27 -16.64
N THR A 46 0.00 3.43 -16.63
CA THR A 46 -1.45 3.55 -16.46
C THR A 46 -2.14 3.89 -17.78
N ASP A 47 -3.47 3.81 -17.83
CA ASP A 47 -4.26 4.18 -19.01
C ASP A 47 -4.13 5.67 -19.36
N SER A 48 -3.77 6.52 -18.40
CA SER A 48 -3.66 7.98 -18.54
C SER A 48 -2.34 8.43 -19.18
N ALA A 49 -1.61 7.51 -19.82
CA ALA A 49 -0.25 7.71 -20.33
C ALA A 49 0.75 8.18 -19.26
N LEU A 50 0.51 7.76 -18.01
CA LEU A 50 1.46 7.95 -16.92
C LEU A 50 2.36 6.72 -16.81
N ASN A 51 3.59 6.94 -16.38
CA ASN A 51 4.49 5.89 -15.92
C ASN A 51 4.88 6.18 -14.48
N ILE A 52 4.62 5.24 -13.59
CA ILE A 52 5.13 5.26 -12.22
C ILE A 52 6.38 4.40 -12.22
N CYS A 53 7.52 4.95 -11.86
CA CYS A 53 8.80 4.28 -12.01
C CYS A 53 9.63 4.35 -10.74
N GLN A 54 10.24 3.23 -10.38
CA GLN A 54 11.36 3.17 -9.45
C GLN A 54 12.65 3.22 -10.29
N LYS A 55 13.53 4.19 -10.04
CA LYS A 55 14.75 4.45 -10.84
C LYS A 55 15.95 4.78 -9.96
N LEU A 56 17.15 4.41 -10.41
CA LEU A 56 18.40 4.89 -9.84
C LEU A 56 18.88 6.13 -10.63
N ILE A 57 18.90 7.30 -9.98
CA ILE A 57 19.32 8.59 -10.56
C ILE A 57 20.36 9.21 -9.62
N ASP A 58 21.56 9.51 -10.12
CA ASP A 58 22.66 10.10 -9.34
C ASP A 58 22.93 9.39 -7.99
N ASP A 59 23.03 8.06 -8.03
CA ASP A 59 23.21 7.16 -6.88
C ASP A 59 22.07 7.17 -5.84
N LYS A 60 20.92 7.74 -6.18
CA LYS A 60 19.71 7.73 -5.36
C LYS A 60 18.60 6.92 -6.01
N TRP A 61 17.96 6.07 -5.21
CA TRP A 61 16.72 5.44 -5.62
C TRP A 61 15.59 6.45 -5.48
N LEU A 62 14.87 6.67 -6.57
CA LEU A 62 13.75 7.58 -6.65
C LEU A 62 12.53 6.84 -7.16
N MET A 63 11.39 7.17 -6.58
CA MET A 63 10.10 6.86 -7.17
C MET A 63 9.60 8.10 -7.92
N THR A 64 9.24 7.93 -9.18
CA THR A 64 8.81 9.02 -10.06
C THR A 64 7.44 8.74 -10.64
N ILE A 65 6.67 9.80 -10.84
CA ILE A 65 5.45 9.80 -11.65
C ILE A 65 5.72 10.65 -12.88
N GLU A 66 5.65 10.03 -14.05
CA GLU A 66 6.06 10.62 -15.32
C GLU A 66 4.92 10.67 -16.31
N ARG A 67 4.88 11.72 -17.12
CA ARG A 67 3.99 11.84 -18.27
C ARG A 67 4.76 12.40 -19.45
N GLN A 68 4.66 11.76 -20.61
CA GLN A 68 5.40 12.18 -21.81
C GLN A 68 6.91 12.38 -21.54
N ASN A 69 7.51 11.46 -20.76
CA ASN A 69 8.91 11.49 -20.33
C ASN A 69 9.33 12.70 -19.48
N LYS A 70 8.37 13.41 -18.86
CA LYS A 70 8.63 14.45 -17.86
C LYS A 70 8.22 13.94 -16.49
N ILE A 71 9.09 14.13 -15.50
CA ILE A 71 8.79 13.89 -14.08
C ILE A 71 7.82 14.98 -13.61
N ILE A 72 6.71 14.55 -13.00
CA ILE A 72 5.67 15.43 -12.44
C ILE A 72 5.71 15.39 -10.90
N ILE A 73 5.95 14.20 -10.33
CA ILE A 73 6.21 14.01 -8.90
C ILE A 73 7.42 13.10 -8.76
N GLU A 74 8.26 13.37 -7.77
CA GLU A 74 9.33 12.49 -7.33
C GLU A 74 9.43 12.47 -5.80
N TRP A 75 9.87 11.34 -5.26
CA TRP A 75 10.32 11.25 -3.87
C TRP A 75 11.45 10.24 -3.76
N GLU A 76 12.23 10.37 -2.69
CA GLU A 76 13.28 9.42 -2.36
C GLU A 76 12.65 8.07 -1.99
N ASP A 77 13.10 7.04 -2.68
CA ASP A 77 12.73 5.66 -2.42
C ASP A 77 13.72 5.11 -1.39
N SER A 78 13.21 4.91 -0.18
CA SER A 78 14.01 4.44 0.95
C SER A 78 14.23 2.93 0.96
N ALA A 79 13.82 2.21 -0.09
CA ALA A 79 14.00 0.77 -0.24
C ALA A 79 15.46 0.40 -0.60
N ILE A 80 16.40 0.90 0.21
CA ILE A 80 17.82 0.55 0.18
C ILE A 80 17.96 -0.92 0.60
N GLY A 81 17.89 -1.83 -0.37
CA GLY A 81 18.14 -3.26 -0.17
C GLY A 81 17.18 -4.21 -0.89
N THR A 82 16.00 -3.75 -1.32
CA THR A 82 15.03 -4.56 -2.08
C THR A 82 15.00 -4.24 -3.58
N ALA A 83 15.81 -3.28 -4.03
CA ALA A 83 15.87 -2.82 -5.42
C ALA A 83 16.16 -3.92 -6.47
N TRP A 84 16.63 -5.10 -6.05
CA TRP A 84 16.79 -6.26 -6.95
C TRP A 84 15.45 -6.95 -7.27
N GLU A 85 14.40 -6.68 -6.48
CA GLU A 85 13.05 -7.22 -6.66
C GLU A 85 11.97 -6.13 -6.70
N GLY A 86 12.35 -4.85 -6.84
CA GLY A 86 11.51 -3.64 -6.79
C GLY A 86 10.02 -3.91 -6.96
N THR A 87 9.35 -4.12 -5.83
CA THR A 87 7.95 -4.53 -5.78
C THR A 87 7.15 -3.34 -5.29
N PHE A 88 6.46 -2.70 -6.23
CA PHE A 88 5.43 -1.73 -5.92
C PHE A 88 4.16 -2.07 -6.70
N ASP A 89 3.02 -1.80 -6.07
CA ASP A 89 1.70 -1.88 -6.70
C ASP A 89 1.21 -0.47 -7.00
N VAL A 90 0.64 -0.29 -8.19
CA VAL A 90 -0.04 0.94 -8.58
C VAL A 90 -1.52 0.67 -8.70
N LEU A 91 -2.33 1.46 -7.99
CA LEU A 91 -3.79 1.37 -8.03
C LEU A 91 -4.41 2.71 -8.34
N VAL A 92 -5.57 2.67 -8.99
CA VAL A 92 -6.40 3.84 -9.25
C VAL A 92 -7.84 3.54 -8.88
N GLY A 93 -8.49 4.47 -8.20
CA GLY A 93 -9.93 4.42 -7.96
C GLY A 93 -10.40 5.40 -6.89
N ASP A 94 -11.68 5.73 -6.94
CA ASP A 94 -12.41 6.58 -6.00
C ASP A 94 -12.44 5.98 -4.57
N LEU A 95 -11.68 6.60 -3.66
CA LEU A 95 -11.59 6.24 -2.25
C LEU A 95 -12.60 6.97 -1.37
N ASP A 96 -12.95 8.22 -1.66
CA ASP A 96 -13.82 9.01 -0.77
C ASP A 96 -15.30 9.08 -1.23
N GLY A 97 -15.60 8.54 -2.41
CA GLY A 97 -16.92 8.47 -3.03
C GLY A 97 -17.28 9.70 -3.87
N ASN A 98 -16.32 10.56 -4.21
CA ASN A 98 -16.54 11.83 -4.92
C ASN A 98 -16.52 11.71 -6.45
N LYS A 99 -16.28 10.50 -7.00
CA LYS A 99 -16.12 10.17 -8.43
C LYS A 99 -14.85 10.71 -9.11
N LEU A 100 -13.89 11.19 -8.34
CA LEU A 100 -12.53 11.47 -8.77
C LEU A 100 -11.67 10.35 -8.23
N ASP A 101 -10.78 9.83 -9.07
CA ASP A 101 -9.94 8.72 -8.68
C ASP A 101 -8.71 9.20 -7.92
N GLU A 102 -8.36 8.49 -6.86
CA GLU A 102 -7.04 8.58 -6.24
C GLU A 102 -6.03 7.74 -7.01
N LEU A 103 -4.78 8.21 -7.05
CA LEU A 103 -3.63 7.39 -7.42
C LEU A 103 -2.95 6.87 -6.15
N ILE A 104 -2.80 5.55 -6.07
CA ILE A 104 -2.26 4.86 -4.90
C ILE A 104 -1.01 4.10 -5.34
N ILE A 105 0.07 4.25 -4.59
CA ILE A 105 1.33 3.54 -4.82
C ILE A 105 1.71 2.87 -3.50
N ALA A 106 1.79 1.54 -3.50
CA ALA A 106 2.24 0.78 -2.34
C ALA A 106 3.62 0.19 -2.63
N GLU A 107 4.61 0.64 -1.87
CA GLU A 107 6.03 0.37 -2.09
C GLU A 107 6.56 -0.55 -0.98
N LEU A 108 7.18 -1.66 -1.35
CA LEU A 108 7.86 -2.54 -0.42
C LEU A 108 9.22 -1.93 -0.02
N GLN A 109 9.29 -1.41 1.20
CA GLN A 109 10.48 -0.80 1.79
C GLN A 109 11.53 -1.83 2.21
N GLY A 110 11.10 -3.05 2.54
CA GLY A 110 12.00 -4.06 3.09
C GLY A 110 11.27 -5.27 3.63
N GLU A 111 12.05 -6.30 3.94
CA GLU A 111 11.60 -7.46 4.69
C GLU A 111 12.55 -7.72 5.86
N SER A 112 12.01 -8.13 7.00
CA SER A 112 12.81 -8.52 8.15
C SER A 112 13.46 -9.89 7.91
N ASN A 113 14.78 -9.92 8.02
CA ASN A 113 15.55 -11.17 8.02
C ASN A 113 15.13 -12.02 9.22
N GLY A 114 14.42 -13.13 8.98
CA GLY A 114 14.11 -14.15 9.99
C GLY A 114 12.66 -14.18 10.51
N PHE A 115 11.87 -13.12 10.35
CA PHE A 115 10.46 -13.10 10.82
C PHE A 115 9.44 -13.02 9.68
N GLY A 116 9.88 -12.89 8.42
CA GLY A 116 8.99 -12.81 7.25
C GLY A 116 8.03 -11.62 7.31
N ARG A 117 8.41 -10.53 8.00
CA ARG A 117 7.62 -9.28 8.07
C ARG A 117 8.06 -8.37 6.94
N ALA A 118 7.10 -7.95 6.12
CA ALA A 118 7.32 -6.92 5.12
C ALA A 118 7.06 -5.53 5.71
N TYR A 119 7.73 -4.51 5.19
CA TYR A 119 7.52 -3.11 5.52
C TYR A 119 7.06 -2.41 4.25
N TRP A 120 5.88 -1.82 4.28
CA TRP A 120 5.24 -1.16 3.15
C TRP A 120 5.03 0.31 3.48
N LYS A 121 5.28 1.15 2.48
CA LYS A 121 4.89 2.55 2.49
C LYS A 121 3.85 2.75 1.41
N ILE A 122 2.71 3.31 1.78
CA ILE A 122 1.57 3.54 0.89
C ILE A 122 1.42 5.04 0.70
N PHE A 123 1.52 5.47 -0.55
CA PHE A 123 1.30 6.84 -0.98
C PHE A 123 -0.10 6.93 -1.60
N ILE A 124 -0.86 7.95 -1.22
CA ILE A 124 -2.17 8.24 -1.81
C ILE A 124 -2.19 9.69 -2.28
N ILE A 125 -2.36 9.89 -3.58
CA ILE A 125 -2.50 11.21 -4.20
C ILE A 125 -3.99 11.43 -4.47
N LYS A 126 -4.55 12.46 -3.81
CA LYS A 126 -5.96 12.84 -3.94
C LYS A 126 -6.30 13.35 -5.33
N ASP A 127 -7.54 13.11 -5.76
CA ASP A 127 -8.16 13.69 -6.97
C ASP A 127 -7.15 13.80 -8.13
N PHE A 128 -6.53 12.69 -8.53
CA PHE A 128 -5.26 12.75 -9.25
C PHE A 128 -5.39 13.47 -10.62
N ASP A 129 -4.80 14.66 -10.72
CA ASP A 129 -4.62 15.42 -11.96
C ASP A 129 -3.13 15.47 -12.34
N PRO A 130 -2.71 14.85 -13.46
CA PRO A 130 -1.33 14.91 -13.92
C PRO A 130 -0.78 16.33 -14.16
N ASN A 131 -1.64 17.33 -14.37
CA ASN A 131 -1.20 18.70 -14.63
C ASN A 131 -0.99 19.50 -13.35
N ASN A 132 -1.59 19.08 -12.24
CA ASN A 132 -1.50 19.74 -10.94
C ASN A 132 -1.63 18.70 -9.83
N PRO A 133 -0.64 17.78 -9.70
CA PRO A 133 -0.75 16.72 -8.73
C PRO A 133 -0.69 17.27 -7.30
N ALA A 134 -1.56 16.74 -6.44
CA ALA A 134 -1.45 16.99 -5.01
C ALA A 134 -0.24 16.26 -4.41
N GLN A 135 0.28 16.78 -3.30
CA GLN A 135 1.26 16.05 -2.49
C GLN A 135 0.63 14.73 -2.01
N PRO A 136 1.32 13.58 -2.13
CA PRO A 136 0.85 12.33 -1.56
C PRO A 136 0.76 12.41 -0.04
N ILE A 137 -0.27 11.79 0.53
CA ILE A 137 -0.21 11.38 1.93
C ILE A 137 0.48 10.04 2.04
N GLU A 138 1.17 9.84 3.16
CA GLU A 138 1.94 8.63 3.43
C GLU A 138 1.30 7.82 4.57
N LEU A 139 1.30 6.51 4.41
CA LEU A 139 0.81 5.57 5.41
C LEU A 139 1.73 4.35 5.45
N GLU A 140 2.18 3.98 6.65
CA GLU A 140 2.99 2.78 6.86
C GLU A 140 2.13 1.55 7.16
N ALA A 141 2.54 0.39 6.65
CA ALA A 141 1.93 -0.89 6.97
C ALA A 141 3.00 -2.00 6.99
N ASN A 142 2.82 -3.02 7.82
CA ASN A 142 3.61 -4.25 7.79
C ASN A 142 2.88 -5.43 7.16
N VAL A 143 1.59 -5.28 6.88
CA VAL A 143 0.80 -6.24 6.10
C VAL A 143 0.10 -5.45 5.01
N TYR A 144 0.40 -5.79 3.77
CA TYR A 144 -0.19 -5.18 2.60
C TYR A 144 -0.74 -6.25 1.68
N GLY A 145 -1.91 -5.96 1.13
CA GLY A 145 -2.45 -6.62 -0.03
C GLY A 145 -3.59 -5.77 -0.54
N PRO A 146 -3.67 -5.47 -1.85
CA PRO A 146 -4.56 -4.42 -2.35
C PRO A 146 -6.03 -4.65 -1.99
N LYS A 147 -6.48 -5.92 -1.96
CA LYS A 147 -7.83 -6.29 -1.54
C LYS A 147 -8.05 -6.30 -0.02
N GLY A 148 -6.99 -6.50 0.79
CA GLY A 148 -7.10 -6.50 2.25
C GLY A 148 -6.94 -5.11 2.87
N THR A 149 -6.15 -4.26 2.22
CA THR A 149 -5.83 -2.90 2.68
C THR A 149 -6.94 -1.91 2.30
N PHE A 150 -7.54 -2.01 1.12
CA PHE A 150 -8.60 -1.11 0.68
C PHE A 150 -9.95 -1.81 0.69
N ILE A 151 -10.75 -1.49 1.70
CA ILE A 151 -12.04 -2.13 1.97
C ILE A 151 -13.14 -1.09 2.12
N ARG A 152 -14.39 -1.47 1.87
CA ARG A 152 -15.55 -0.57 2.05
C ARG A 152 -16.68 -1.33 2.71
N LYS A 153 -17.51 -0.64 3.47
CA LYS A 153 -18.78 -1.22 3.95
C LYS A 153 -19.63 -1.67 2.77
N ILE A 154 -20.34 -2.78 2.91
CA ILE A 154 -21.35 -3.21 1.94
C ILE A 154 -22.35 -2.06 1.77
N ASN A 155 -22.65 -1.72 0.51
CA ASN A 155 -23.47 -0.56 0.09
C ASN A 155 -22.83 0.84 0.27
N SER A 156 -21.60 0.95 0.78
CA SER A 156 -20.86 2.21 0.74
C SER A 156 -20.17 2.40 -0.61
N LYS A 157 -20.12 3.64 -1.10
CA LYS A 157 -19.23 4.03 -2.19
C LYS A 157 -17.83 4.34 -1.70
N LYS A 158 -17.76 4.89 -0.48
CA LYS A 158 -16.54 5.28 0.20
C LYS A 158 -15.72 4.08 0.68
N CYS A 159 -14.43 4.14 0.43
CA CYS A 159 -13.41 3.22 0.90
C CYS A 159 -12.80 3.64 2.22
N ASN A 160 -12.34 2.63 2.94
CA ASN A 160 -11.53 2.73 4.13
C ASN A 160 -10.18 2.06 3.86
N VAL A 161 -9.17 2.55 4.57
CA VAL A 161 -7.80 2.03 4.47
C VAL A 161 -7.47 1.29 5.76
N LEU A 162 -7.20 -0.01 5.66
CA LEU A 162 -6.77 -0.85 6.78
C LEU A 162 -5.24 -0.94 6.76
N ALA A 163 -4.58 -0.27 7.69
CA ALA A 163 -3.15 -0.44 7.91
C ALA A 163 -2.92 -1.32 9.13
N ALA A 164 -2.05 -2.32 9.00
CA ALA A 164 -1.68 -3.18 10.09
C ALA A 164 -0.18 -3.15 10.31
N LYS A 165 0.25 -3.01 11.57
CA LYS A 165 1.66 -2.95 11.96
C LYS A 165 1.96 -3.93 13.09
N TRP A 166 3.20 -4.42 13.13
CA TRP A 166 3.69 -5.21 14.24
C TRP A 166 4.16 -4.29 15.36
N ILE A 167 3.65 -4.48 16.57
CA ILE A 167 4.07 -3.74 17.75
C ILE A 167 4.54 -4.70 18.83
N SER A 168 5.57 -4.32 19.58
CA SER A 168 6.01 -5.05 20.76
C SER A 168 5.50 -4.34 22.00
N LEU A 169 4.71 -5.03 22.82
CA LEU A 169 4.14 -4.48 24.05
C LEU A 169 3.92 -5.56 25.10
N ASN A 170 3.59 -5.16 26.33
CA ASN A 170 3.13 -6.06 27.39
C ASN A 170 1.59 -6.00 27.48
N HIS A 171 0.90 -6.98 26.91
CA HIS A 171 -0.56 -7.03 26.88
C HIS A 171 -1.10 -7.48 28.25
N PRO A 172 -2.12 -6.82 28.84
CA PRO A 172 -2.61 -7.14 30.20
C PRO A 172 -2.96 -8.62 30.41
N GLU A 173 -3.52 -9.27 29.40
CA GLU A 173 -3.95 -10.68 29.48
C GLU A 173 -2.94 -11.68 28.89
N ARG A 174 -1.98 -11.22 28.07
CA ARG A 174 -1.14 -12.11 27.26
C ARG A 174 0.37 -11.96 27.52
N GLY A 175 0.76 -10.95 28.31
CA GLY A 175 2.15 -10.68 28.66
C GLY A 175 2.93 -10.01 27.54
N TRP A 176 4.26 -10.08 27.63
CA TRP A 176 5.16 -9.48 26.66
C TRP A 176 5.20 -10.28 25.35
N GLY A 177 5.08 -9.59 24.21
CA GLY A 177 5.16 -10.23 22.90
C GLY A 177 5.06 -9.24 21.74
N THR A 178 5.12 -9.77 20.52
CA THR A 178 4.79 -9.02 19.30
C THR A 178 3.35 -9.29 18.89
N TYR A 179 2.61 -8.22 18.65
CA TYR A 179 1.20 -8.22 18.31
C TYR A 179 0.99 -7.49 17.00
N LEU A 180 0.03 -7.96 16.19
CA LEU A 180 -0.40 -7.21 15.02
C LEU A 180 -1.47 -6.21 15.47
N GLU A 181 -1.22 -4.92 15.31
CA GLU A 181 -2.23 -3.88 15.51
C GLU A 181 -2.73 -3.42 14.14
N ALA A 182 -4.04 -3.55 13.90
CA ALA A 182 -4.69 -3.04 12.70
C ALA A 182 -5.56 -1.82 13.03
N VAL A 183 -5.37 -0.74 12.27
CA VAL A 183 -6.13 0.50 12.37
C VAL A 183 -6.86 0.73 11.06
N LEU A 184 -8.17 0.95 11.16
CA LEU A 184 -8.98 1.31 10.01
C LEU A 184 -9.13 2.83 9.94
N PHE A 185 -8.78 3.38 8.79
CA PHE A 185 -8.85 4.80 8.51
C PHE A 185 -10.03 5.13 7.59
N ASP A 186 -10.68 6.25 7.88
CA ASP A 186 -11.54 6.94 6.93
C ASP A 186 -10.68 7.85 6.06
N TYR A 187 -10.78 7.69 4.73
CA TYR A 187 -10.10 8.55 3.77
C TYR A 187 -11.06 9.63 3.27
N ASN A 188 -10.67 10.90 3.28
CA ASN A 188 -11.50 11.97 2.78
C ASN A 188 -10.63 13.10 2.21
N LYS A 189 -10.71 13.35 0.89
CA LYS A 189 -10.04 14.49 0.23
C LYS A 189 -8.57 14.67 0.60
N GLY A 190 -7.80 13.59 0.64
CA GLY A 190 -6.38 13.60 1.00
C GLY A 190 -6.10 13.63 2.50
N PHE A 191 -7.05 13.24 3.36
CA PHE A 191 -6.83 13.07 4.78
C PHE A 191 -7.21 11.67 5.24
N LEU A 192 -6.39 11.08 6.12
CA LEU A 192 -6.70 9.84 6.82
C LEU A 192 -7.04 10.14 8.28
N SER A 193 -8.19 9.67 8.74
CA SER A 193 -8.61 9.77 10.14
C SER A 193 -8.88 8.37 10.68
N ALA A 194 -8.20 7.99 11.76
CA ALA A 194 -8.44 6.70 12.41
C ALA A 194 -9.89 6.64 12.90
N ILE A 195 -10.57 5.52 12.66
CA ILE A 195 -11.94 5.31 13.15
C ILE A 195 -11.85 4.78 14.59
N PRO A 196 -12.20 5.58 15.62
CA PRO A 196 -11.85 5.29 17.02
C PRO A 196 -12.54 4.05 17.59
N ASP A 197 -13.77 3.78 17.16
CA ASP A 197 -14.66 2.77 17.75
C ASP A 197 -14.56 1.38 17.10
N LYS A 198 -13.53 1.13 16.30
CA LYS A 198 -13.31 -0.19 15.69
C LYS A 198 -12.25 -0.97 16.46
N PRO A 199 -12.49 -2.29 16.70
CA PRO A 199 -11.60 -3.08 17.52
C PRO A 199 -10.20 -3.07 16.92
N LYS A 200 -9.21 -2.69 17.73
CA LYS A 200 -7.82 -3.07 17.48
C LYS A 200 -7.82 -4.59 17.40
N ILE A 201 -7.55 -5.15 16.22
CA ILE A 201 -7.50 -6.61 16.05
C ILE A 201 -6.21 -7.09 16.72
N ASP A 202 -6.25 -7.34 18.02
CA ASP A 202 -5.09 -7.82 18.75
C ASP A 202 -5.00 -9.35 18.62
N LYS A 203 -4.33 -9.81 17.55
CA LYS A 203 -3.97 -11.21 17.40
C LYS A 203 -2.50 -11.41 17.76
N THR A 204 -2.28 -12.24 18.77
CA THR A 204 -0.97 -12.84 19.01
C THR A 204 -0.72 -13.85 17.90
N ILE A 205 0.33 -13.63 17.13
CA ILE A 205 0.93 -14.67 16.31
C ILE A 205 2.18 -15.09 17.09
N PHE A 206 2.10 -16.26 17.74
CA PHE A 206 3.29 -16.92 18.25
C PHE A 206 4.13 -17.33 17.03
N VAL A 207 5.31 -16.74 16.88
CA VAL A 207 6.37 -17.21 15.99
C VAL A 207 7.39 -17.92 16.85
#